data_AF-A0A914E281-F1
#
_entry.id   AF-A0A914E281-F1
#
_cell.length_a   1.000
_cell.length_b   1.000
_cell.length_c   1.000
_cell.angle_alpha   90.00
_cell.angle_beta   90.00
_cell.angle_gamma   90.00
#
_symmetry.space_group_name_H-M   'P 1'
#
loop_
_entity.id
_entity.type
_entity.pdbx_description
1 polymer ?
#
loop_
_entity_poly.entity_id
_entity_poly.type
_entity_poly.pdbx_seq_one_letter_code
_entity_poly.pdbx_strand_id
1 'polypeptide(L)'
;MAKQDFMSISCYQFMFLLGIIDMITVPCNAIIYGIQGMLGVHYCQYPRFFYIVGSGWFGSTATCCLLALDRFFGFLFPNIGKTIFSKNLMKVWLVLPPIYYLYTWFNANPMIFNPDYMAVFMIRFMGQKIFKEILRHY
;
A
#
# COMPACT_ATOMS: atom_id res chain seq x y z
N MET A 1 13.90 -6.70 -30.22
CA MET A 1 14.43 -5.40 -29.73
C MET A 1 13.36 -4.52 -29.09
N ALA A 2 12.13 -4.44 -29.60
CA ALA A 2 11.07 -3.55 -29.06
C ALA A 2 10.77 -3.65 -27.54
N LYS A 3 10.92 -4.83 -26.92
CA LYS A 3 10.62 -5.01 -25.47
C LYS A 3 11.59 -4.26 -24.54
N GLN A 4 12.85 -4.05 -24.96
CA GLN A 4 13.83 -3.31 -24.17
C GLN A 4 13.62 -1.79 -24.24
N ASP A 5 13.05 -1.29 -25.35
CA ASP A 5 12.80 0.14 -25.53
C ASP A 5 11.65 0.65 -24.64
N PHE A 6 10.58 -0.14 -24.47
CA PHE A 6 9.49 0.21 -23.54
C PHE A 6 9.92 0.16 -22.07
N MET A 7 10.77 -0.79 -21.69
CA MET A 7 11.35 -0.89 -20.34
C MET A 7 12.36 0.22 -20.03
N SER A 8 12.76 1.03 -21.02
CA SER A 8 13.63 2.19 -20.82
C SER A 8 12.86 3.43 -20.32
N ILE A 9 11.53 3.44 -20.46
CA ILE A 9 10.66 4.54 -20.04
C ILE A 9 10.38 4.40 -18.55
N SER A 10 10.69 5.45 -17.78
CA SER A 10 10.60 5.45 -16.32
C SER A 10 9.23 5.03 -15.78
N CYS A 11 8.16 5.52 -16.40
CA CYS A 11 6.78 5.18 -16.05
C CYS A 11 6.49 3.67 -16.16
N TYR A 12 7.01 2.99 -17.20
CA TYR A 12 6.76 1.57 -17.40
C TYR A 12 7.40 0.71 -16.31
N GLN A 13 8.58 1.13 -15.81
CA GLN A 13 9.25 0.43 -14.72
C GLN A 13 8.45 0.51 -13.41
N PHE A 14 7.87 1.66 -13.09
CA PHE A 14 6.99 1.82 -11.93
C PHE A 14 5.69 1.03 -12.09
N MET A 15 5.07 1.05 -13.28
CA MET A 15 3.85 0.27 -13.55
C MET A 15 4.10 -1.25 -13.40
N PHE A 16 5.25 -1.73 -13.86
CA PHE A 16 5.62 -3.14 -13.73
C PHE A 16 5.86 -3.54 -12.27
N LEU A 17 6.60 -2.73 -11.50
CA LEU A 17 6.83 -2.97 -10.08
C LEU A 17 5.51 -2.97 -9.29
N LEU A 18 4.67 -1.96 -9.52
CA LEU A 18 3.36 -1.84 -8.86
C LEU A 18 2.48 -3.05 -9.21
N GLY A 19 2.46 -3.49 -10.46
CA GLY A 19 1.72 -4.68 -10.88
C GLY A 19 2.18 -5.95 -10.16
N ILE A 20 3.48 -6.14 -9.97
CA ILE A 20 4.00 -7.28 -9.18
C ILE A 20 3.54 -7.20 -7.72
N ILE A 21 3.63 -6.01 -7.12
CA ILE A 21 3.22 -5.80 -5.72
C ILE A 21 1.72 -6.11 -5.57
N ASP A 22 0.86 -5.55 -6.42
CA ASP A 22 -0.59 -5.74 -6.34
C ASP A 22 -1.01 -7.18 -6.62
N MET A 23 -0.34 -7.89 -7.53
CA MET A 23 -0.58 -9.31 -7.77
C MET A 23 -0.29 -10.20 -6.56
N ILE A 24 0.53 -9.74 -5.61
CA ILE A 24 0.83 -10.45 -4.37
C ILE A 24 -0.07 -9.94 -3.24
N THR A 25 -0.14 -8.62 -3.03
CA THR A 25 -0.78 -8.03 -1.86
C THR A 25 -2.31 -8.07 -1.93
N VAL A 26 -2.90 -7.83 -3.11
CA VAL A 26 -4.37 -7.78 -3.29
C VAL A 26 -5.01 -9.14 -3.00
N PRO A 27 -4.60 -10.27 -3.62
CA PRO A 27 -5.23 -11.55 -3.33
C PRO A 27 -4.96 -12.01 -1.89
N CYS A 28 -3.77 -11.79 -1.35
CA CYS A 28 -3.48 -12.12 0.05
C CYS A 28 -4.41 -11.36 1.00
N ASN A 29 -4.55 -10.03 0.83
CA ASN A 29 -5.42 -9.22 1.65
C ASN A 29 -6.90 -9.61 1.46
N ALA A 30 -7.35 -9.82 0.22
CA ALA A 30 -8.74 -10.18 -0.09
C ALA A 30 -9.13 -11.53 0.53
N ILE A 31 -8.26 -12.55 0.44
CA ILE A 31 -8.51 -13.86 1.05
C ILE A 31 -8.54 -13.75 2.57
N ILE A 32 -7.59 -13.03 3.16
CA ILE A 32 -7.48 -12.90 4.62
C ILE A 32 -8.68 -12.14 5.20
N TYR A 33 -9.00 -10.96 4.65
CA TYR A 33 -10.17 -10.20 5.11
C TYR A 33 -11.48 -10.92 4.79
N GLY A 34 -11.56 -11.67 3.69
CA GLY A 34 -12.72 -12.50 3.37
C GLY A 34 -12.95 -13.62 4.38
N ILE A 35 -11.90 -14.35 4.77
CA ILE A 35 -11.97 -15.39 5.80
C ILE A 35 -12.32 -14.78 7.16
N GLN A 36 -11.70 -13.65 7.52
CA GLN A 36 -12.02 -12.93 8.76
C GLN A 36 -13.47 -12.47 8.81
N GLY A 37 -14.01 -11.99 7.68
CA GLY A 37 -15.42 -11.62 7.56
C GLY A 37 -16.36 -12.81 7.75
N MET A 38 -16.06 -13.95 7.11
CA MET A 38 -16.87 -15.18 7.27
C MET A 38 -16.84 -15.74 8.70
N LEU A 39 -15.70 -15.64 9.38
CA LEU A 39 -15.52 -16.14 10.75
C LEU A 39 -15.91 -15.12 11.82
N GLY A 40 -16.22 -13.87 11.46
CA GLY A 40 -16.49 -12.79 12.40
C GLY A 40 -15.30 -12.47 13.32
N VAL A 41 -14.07 -12.65 12.83
CA VAL A 41 -12.87 -12.46 13.66
C VAL A 41 -12.56 -10.97 13.80
N HIS A 42 -12.56 -10.49 15.04
CA HIS A 42 -12.29 -9.09 15.35
C HIS A 42 -10.81 -8.87 15.66
N TYR A 43 -10.37 -7.61 15.52
CA TYR A 43 -9.00 -7.17 15.86
C TYR A 43 -8.55 -7.61 17.27
N CYS A 44 -9.48 -7.65 18.24
CA CYS A 44 -9.19 -7.99 19.64
C CYS A 44 -8.72 -9.44 19.84
N GLN A 45 -9.04 -10.37 18.94
CA GLN A 45 -8.67 -11.78 19.09
C GLN A 45 -7.24 -12.07 18.62
N TYR A 46 -6.79 -11.41 17.54
CA TYR A 46 -5.46 -11.65 16.95
C TYR A 46 -4.78 -10.36 16.47
N PRO A 47 -4.42 -9.42 17.38
CA PRO A 47 -3.96 -8.08 17.01
C PRO A 47 -2.67 -8.08 16.16
N ARG A 48 -1.78 -9.05 16.38
CA ARG A 48 -0.53 -9.20 15.59
C ARG A 48 -0.78 -9.58 14.14
N PHE A 49 -1.83 -10.37 13.88
CA PHE A 49 -2.17 -10.83 12.53
C PHE A 49 -2.70 -9.66 11.67
N PHE A 50 -3.63 -8.89 12.23
CA PHE A 50 -4.16 -7.68 11.57
C PHE A 50 -3.10 -6.62 11.28
N TYR A 51 -2.09 -6.53 12.15
CA TYR A 51 -0.97 -5.60 11.96
C TYR A 51 -0.13 -5.92 10.71
N ILE A 52 0.21 -7.20 10.53
CA ILE A 52 1.02 -7.67 9.39
C ILE A 52 0.25 -7.55 8.06
N VAL A 53 -1.05 -7.84 8.09
CA VAL A 53 -1.90 -7.77 6.89
C VAL A 53 -2.15 -6.31 6.50
N GLY A 54 -2.33 -5.43 7.48
CA GLY A 54 -2.53 -4.00 7.24
C GLY A 54 -1.30 -3.29 6.66
N SER A 55 -0.08 -3.66 7.08
CA SER A 55 1.14 -2.97 6.63
C SER A 55 1.32 -3.02 5.10
N GLY A 56 0.85 -4.09 4.46
CA GLY A 56 1.01 -4.27 3.02
C GLY A 56 0.16 -3.35 2.16
N TRP A 57 -0.94 -2.84 2.70
CA TRP A 57 -1.78 -1.88 1.98
C TRP A 57 -1.09 -0.52 1.84
N PHE A 58 -0.41 -0.06 2.91
CA PHE A 58 0.34 1.20 2.90
C PHE A 58 1.49 1.20 1.88
N GLY A 59 2.15 0.06 1.69
CA GLY A 59 3.22 -0.08 0.69
C GLY A 59 2.71 0.05 -0.75
N SER A 60 1.58 -0.59 -1.09
CA SER A 60 0.94 -0.42 -2.40
C SER A 60 0.53 1.04 -2.63
N THR A 61 -0.10 1.70 -1.64
CA THR A 61 -0.54 3.09 -1.78
C THR A 61 0.61 4.06 -2.00
N ALA A 62 1.73 3.91 -1.28
CA ALA A 62 2.91 4.75 -1.49
C ALA A 62 3.49 4.60 -2.91
N THR A 63 3.49 3.37 -3.44
CA THR A 63 3.95 3.08 -4.81
C THR A 63 3.02 3.73 -5.85
N CYS A 64 1.70 3.70 -5.64
CA CYS A 64 0.74 4.42 -6.47
C CYS A 64 0.97 5.94 -6.43
N CYS A 65 1.23 6.52 -5.26
CA CYS A 65 1.53 7.94 -5.13
C CYS A 65 2.79 8.34 -5.90
N LEU A 66 3.85 7.53 -5.85
CA LEU A 66 5.08 7.76 -6.63
C LEU A 66 4.82 7.74 -8.14
N LEU A 67 4.00 6.80 -8.62
CA LEU A 67 3.60 6.74 -10.03
C LEU A 67 2.79 7.98 -10.45
N ALA A 68 1.87 8.45 -9.59
CA ALA A 68 1.10 9.65 -9.85
C ALA A 68 2.00 10.90 -9.93
N LEU A 69 3.01 11.00 -9.05
CA LEU A 69 4.00 12.07 -9.09
C LEU A 69 4.84 12.03 -10.37
N ASP A 70 5.34 10.86 -10.78
CA ASP A 70 6.08 10.69 -12.05
C ASP A 70 5.28 11.23 -13.25
N ARG A 71 3.99 10.89 -13.31
CA ARG A 71 3.11 11.36 -14.40
C ARG A 71 2.81 12.86 -14.31
N PHE A 72 2.67 13.40 -13.11
CA PHE A 72 2.43 14.83 -12.88
C PHE A 72 3.64 15.67 -13.28
N PHE A 73 4.86 15.25 -12.90
CA PHE A 73 6.10 15.92 -13.30
C PHE A 73 6.37 15.80 -14.79
N GLY A 74 6.03 14.66 -15.41
CA GLY A 74 6.10 14.48 -16.86
C GLY A 74 5.19 15.45 -17.62
N PHE A 75 4.02 15.80 -17.06
CA PHE A 75 3.07 16.72 -17.69
C PHE A 75 3.43 18.20 -17.45
N LEU A 76 3.77 18.58 -16.21
CA LEU A 76 4.00 19.99 -15.86
C LEU A 76 5.41 20.49 -16.19
N PHE A 77 6.43 19.65 -16.04
CA PHE A 77 7.83 20.08 -16.15
C PHE A 77 8.70 19.02 -16.81
N PRO A 78 8.65 18.86 -18.15
CA PRO A 78 9.38 17.81 -18.86
C PRO A 78 10.91 17.91 -18.69
N ASN A 79 11.45 19.12 -18.48
CA ASN A 79 12.88 19.32 -18.23
C ASN A 79 13.30 18.86 -16.84
N ILE A 80 12.48 19.11 -15.81
CA ILE A 80 12.73 18.72 -14.42
C ILE A 80 12.51 17.20 -14.26
N GLY A 81 11.50 16.65 -14.93
CA GLY A 81 11.24 15.22 -14.96
C GLY A 81 12.44 14.44 -15.52
N LYS A 82 13.09 14.91 -16.59
CA LYS A 82 14.30 14.26 -17.14
C LYS A 82 15.49 14.25 -16.17
N THR A 83 15.65 15.28 -15.35
CA THR A 83 16.71 15.34 -14.33
C THR A 83 16.39 14.47 -13.12
N ILE A 84 15.16 14.53 -12.61
CA ILE A 84 14.72 13.75 -11.43
C ILE A 84 14.65 12.25 -11.76
N PHE A 85 14.17 11.89 -12.95
CA PHE A 85 14.03 10.51 -13.41
C PHE A 85 15.16 10.06 -14.33
N SER A 86 16.37 10.57 -14.10
CA SER A 86 17.60 10.05 -14.68
C SER A 86 17.78 8.56 -14.32
N LYS A 87 18.36 7.76 -15.23
CA LYS A 87 18.56 6.30 -15.07
C LYS A 87 19.18 5.89 -13.72
N ASN A 88 20.03 6.72 -13.13
CA ASN A 88 20.66 6.43 -11.83
C ASN A 88 19.76 6.75 -10.65
N LEU A 89 19.03 7.87 -10.68
CA LEU A 89 18.07 8.25 -9.63
C LEU A 89 16.84 7.35 -9.65
N MET A 90 16.41 6.91 -10.83
CA MET A 90 15.28 6.00 -10.97
C MET A 90 15.47 4.69 -10.21
N LYS A 91 16.69 4.13 -10.20
CA LYS A 91 17.00 2.94 -9.38
C LYS A 91 16.78 3.19 -7.89
N VAL A 92 17.07 4.40 -7.40
CA VAL A 92 16.83 4.79 -6.00
C VAL A 92 15.33 4.90 -5.72
N TRP A 93 14.58 5.52 -6.62
CA TRP A 93 13.12 5.63 -6.52
C TRP A 93 12.39 4.28 -6.57
N LEU A 94 12.97 3.30 -7.26
CA LEU A 94 12.42 1.95 -7.36
C LEU A 94 12.62 1.13 -6.07
N VAL A 95 13.65 1.46 -5.29
CA VAL A 95 13.99 0.80 -4.01
C VAL A 95 13.28 1.45 -2.82
N LEU A 96 12.86 2.71 -2.94
CA LEU A 96 12.10 3.45 -1.92
C LEU A 96 10.80 2.75 -1.47
N PRO A 97 9.89 2.30 -2.36
CA PRO A 97 8.66 1.64 -1.94
C PRO A 97 8.86 0.32 -1.17
N PRO A 98 9.78 -0.58 -1.57
CA PRO A 98 10.15 -1.75 -0.76
C PRO A 98 10.68 -1.38 0.64
N ILE A 99 11.51 -0.34 0.75
CA ILE A 99 12.02 0.12 2.05
C ILE A 99 10.89 0.70 2.90
N TYR A 100 9.98 1.47 2.29
CA TYR A 100 8.82 2.02 2.97
C TYR A 100 7.88 0.89 3.46
N TYR A 101 7.67 -0.14 2.66
CA TYR A 101 6.93 -1.35 3.06
C TYR A 101 7.57 -2.06 4.26
N LEU A 102 8.90 -2.23 4.24
CA LEU A 102 9.63 -2.80 5.37
C LEU A 102 9.50 -1.92 6.62
N TYR A 103 9.56 -0.61 6.46
CA TYR A 103 9.38 0.35 7.56
C TYR A 103 7.97 0.28 8.16
N THR A 104 6.92 0.22 7.34
CA THR A 104 5.55 0.07 7.82
C THR A 104 5.32 -1.28 8.49
N TRP A 105 6.06 -2.31 8.10
CA TRP A 105 5.98 -3.61 8.78
C TRP A 105 6.46 -3.54 10.25
N PHE A 106 7.46 -2.72 10.57
CA PHE A 106 7.93 -2.56 11.95
C PHE A 106 7.17 -1.49 12.75
N ASN A 107 6.68 -0.43 12.11
CA ASN A 107 6.19 0.79 12.78
C ASN A 107 4.77 1.26 12.39
N ALA A 108 4.01 0.52 11.57
CA ALA A 108 2.66 0.94 11.18
C ALA A 108 1.71 1.11 12.38
N ASN A 109 0.63 1.87 12.20
CA ASN A 109 -0.51 1.83 13.11
C ASN A 109 -1.44 0.69 12.69
N PRO A 110 -2.01 -0.08 13.63
CA PRO A 110 -2.89 -1.18 13.28
C PRO A 110 -4.13 -0.69 12.53
N MET A 111 -4.50 -1.41 11.48
CA MET A 111 -5.79 -1.26 10.83
C MET A 111 -6.78 -2.22 11.48
N ILE A 112 -7.93 -1.69 11.91
CA ILE A 112 -8.97 -2.46 12.57
C ILE A 112 -9.97 -2.86 11.51
N PHE A 113 -10.11 -4.16 11.28
CA PHE A 113 -11.20 -4.71 10.49
C PHE A 113 -12.43 -4.86 11.38
N ASN A 114 -13.56 -4.32 10.92
CA ASN A 114 -14.87 -4.59 11.53
C ASN A 114 -15.67 -5.49 10.58
N PRO A 115 -15.97 -6.75 10.98
CA PRO A 115 -16.75 -7.68 10.16
C PRO A 115 -18.20 -7.22 9.96
N ASP A 116 -18.79 -6.45 10.88
CA ASP A 116 -20.19 -5.98 10.75
C ASP A 116 -20.38 -5.04 9.56
N TYR A 117 -19.35 -4.24 9.26
CA TYR A 117 -19.34 -3.32 8.14
C TYR A 117 -18.51 -3.83 6.96
N MET A 118 -17.90 -5.02 7.09
CA MET A 118 -16.93 -5.59 6.13
C MET A 118 -15.89 -4.57 5.68
N ALA A 119 -15.44 -3.71 6.61
CA ALA A 119 -14.63 -2.55 6.32
C ALA A 119 -13.41 -2.46 7.24
N VAL A 120 -12.30 -2.01 6.67
CA VAL A 120 -11.04 -1.79 7.37
C VAL A 120 -10.91 -0.30 7.67
N PHE A 121 -10.67 0.03 8.94
CA PHE A 121 -10.57 1.41 9.41
C PHE A 121 -9.17 1.70 9.96
N MET A 122 -8.67 2.90 9.66
CA MET A 122 -7.48 3.44 10.31
C MET A 122 -7.85 4.15 11.61
N ILE A 123 -7.18 3.77 12.70
CA ILE A 123 -7.41 4.29 14.07
C ILE A 123 -7.34 5.82 14.14
N ARG A 124 -6.57 6.49 13.27
CA ARG A 124 -6.47 7.96 13.28
C ARG A 124 -7.74 8.67 12.82
N PHE A 125 -8.56 8.04 11.98
CA PHE A 125 -9.82 8.61 11.48
C PHE A 125 -11.05 8.11 12.26
N MET A 126 -10.89 7.04 13.02
CA MET A 126 -11.95 6.54 13.90
C MET A 126 -11.97 7.41 15.17
N GLY A 127 -12.93 8.34 15.27
CA GLY A 127 -13.12 9.15 16.47
C GLY A 127 -13.19 8.26 17.71
N GLN A 128 -12.50 8.64 18.80
CA GLN A 128 -12.32 7.81 20.01
C GLN A 128 -13.62 7.23 20.62
N LYS A 129 -14.79 7.79 20.28
CA LYS A 129 -16.10 7.30 20.71
C LYS A 129 -16.47 5.95 20.06
N ILE A 130 -16.22 5.78 18.75
CA ILE A 130 -16.55 4.54 18.02
C ILE A 130 -15.64 3.38 18.47
N PHE A 131 -14.36 3.66 18.70
CA PHE A 131 -13.43 2.66 19.24
C PHE A 131 -13.87 2.14 20.62
N LYS A 132 -14.40 3.03 21.47
CA LYS A 132 -14.99 2.67 22.77
C LYS A 132 -16.37 2.01 22.68
N GLU A 133 -17.09 2.12 21.57
CA GLU A 133 -18.36 1.42 21.34
C GLU A 133 -18.13 0.02 20.77
N ILE A 134 -17.18 -0.14 19.85
CA ILE A 134 -16.77 -1.46 19.32
C ILE A 134 -16.19 -2.34 20.45
N LEU A 135 -15.46 -1.76 21.40
CA LEU A 135 -14.99 -2.46 22.61
C LEU A 135 -16.08 -2.73 23.67
N ARG A 136 -17.28 -2.12 23.56
CA ARG A 136 -18.35 -2.23 24.56
C ARG A 136 -19.48 -3.18 24.14
N HIS A 137 -19.53 -3.54 22.86
CA HIS A 137 -20.39 -4.60 22.34
C HIS A 137 -19.78 -6.01 22.46
N TYR A 138 -18.62 -6.13 23.14
CA TYR A 138 -17.97 -7.38 23.54
C TYR A 138 -17.64 -7.37 25.04
#